data_AF-A0A957ENA8-F1
#
_entry.id   AF-A0A957ENA8-F1
#
_cell.length_a   1.000
_cell.length_b   1.000
_cell.length_c   1.000
_cell.angle_alpha   90.00
_cell.angle_beta   90.00
_cell.angle_gamma   90.00
#
_symmetry.space_group_name_H-M   'P 1'
#
loop_
_entity.id
_entity.type
_entity.pdbx_description
1 polymer ?
#
loop_
_entity_poly.entity_id
_entity_poly.type
_entity_poly.pdbx_seq_one_letter_code
_entity_poly.pdbx_strand_id
1 'polypeptide(L)'
;MFTAVIPDRDNGTGKWTIRSVEKLENDELLEGDVICLDNGYPNTGSLVAYGNVTQNEIFEQYEGQQSFVFTSTSAKRKSESGAWAITLSNNNNSKLVFDFFGPELLQGRTHNMKGVMSVTNILLNDALQAVGGISIEEVKQLLLGAEEETKEEGDQRLKNFLDKATSGQNQRLSDAIDHSFQIKQLLNLFALSNLLNAFNQNTLQTLMLKSSQDHQQNKTLAPLHLFRGCFRCIAADHEIIQRATVQRRWNQDKLGEQYCQSEQAVELLVMDKLAIKAVAPFQHLLFDHADHLAVLTYFSETTHIHHVPYTDRFILVGVNYDRVSLVDNSSDDKTLTGRDFSAFELMAIPHEVGHYVYQHGKLENGKTFPEVSQKFKDNPYYQWCEEIFADLYGCIVAGPLSVFSMQAFLTSGDKERAWRDDNEHPTPILRSYILSEILRILRDVDKKGANRYDFATVTRNLDEGWTEILEGWGYERIEKDKNRPTRIYLPDDSTKHLERIINVDRVIKAIRPIIAEFANHLLAAANFNQQSAGSSEKRPTDIPWSKGDYKVSKEYAREMAALAGGSTAREPISLEVLLNTKMGEDDVAHDAADAEARLQWYLDIWGDSGPTGSSGGTHF
;
A
#
# COMPACT_ATOMS: atom_id res chain seq x y z
N MET A 1 -1.74 7.09 -32.49
CA MET A 1 -1.50 8.54 -32.34
C MET A 1 -1.41 8.81 -30.84
N PHE A 2 -0.34 9.43 -30.36
CA PHE A 2 -0.20 9.78 -28.93
C PHE A 2 -0.67 11.23 -28.73
N THR A 3 -1.42 11.49 -27.66
CA THR A 3 -1.89 12.83 -27.29
C THR A 3 -1.31 13.22 -25.93
N ALA A 4 -0.91 14.48 -25.78
CA ALA A 4 -0.33 15.02 -24.55
C ALA A 4 -1.17 16.15 -23.96
N VAL A 5 -1.18 16.28 -22.63
CA VAL A 5 -1.94 17.32 -21.90
C VAL A 5 -1.14 18.62 -21.73
N ILE A 6 0.18 18.57 -21.93
CA ILE A 6 1.09 19.71 -21.82
C ILE A 6 1.14 20.40 -23.20
N PRO A 7 0.81 21.70 -23.30
CA PRO A 7 0.97 22.47 -24.53
C PRO A 7 2.43 22.41 -25.00
N ASP A 8 2.65 22.03 -26.26
CA ASP A 8 3.97 22.04 -26.91
C ASP A 8 5.06 21.16 -26.28
N ARG A 9 4.68 20.12 -25.52
CA ARG A 9 5.57 19.18 -24.79
C ARG A 9 6.80 18.73 -25.58
N ASP A 10 6.63 18.53 -26.88
CA ASP A 10 7.55 17.82 -27.76
C ASP A 10 8.09 18.75 -28.88
N ASN A 11 8.30 20.04 -28.60
CA ASN A 11 8.87 21.05 -29.53
C ASN A 11 8.10 21.17 -30.88
N GLY A 12 6.78 21.16 -30.84
CA GLY A 12 5.93 21.38 -32.02
C GLY A 12 5.37 20.15 -32.72
N THR A 13 5.72 18.90 -32.34
CA THR A 13 5.13 17.70 -32.99
C THR A 13 3.61 17.60 -32.80
N GLY A 14 3.08 18.14 -31.69
CA GLY A 14 1.65 18.24 -31.41
C GLY A 14 0.94 19.44 -32.07
N LYS A 15 1.68 20.35 -32.70
CA LYS A 15 1.11 21.50 -33.42
C LYS A 15 0.89 21.13 -34.88
N TRP A 16 -0.25 21.54 -35.42
CA TRP A 16 -0.60 21.33 -36.82
C TRP A 16 -1.19 22.61 -37.42
N THR A 17 -0.71 22.98 -38.60
CA THR A 17 -1.24 24.09 -39.40
C THR A 17 -2.18 23.52 -40.44
N ILE A 18 -3.45 23.91 -40.37
CA ILE A 18 -4.45 23.61 -41.39
C ILE A 18 -4.29 24.64 -42.52
N ARG A 19 -4.21 24.19 -43.77
CA ARG A 19 -4.33 25.07 -44.95
C ARG A 19 -5.44 24.58 -45.85
N SER A 20 -6.36 25.44 -46.25
CA SER A 20 -7.25 25.13 -47.37
C SER A 20 -6.44 25.02 -48.67
N VAL A 21 -6.92 24.19 -49.59
CA VAL A 21 -6.42 24.17 -50.98
C VAL A 21 -7.00 25.33 -51.79
N GLU A 22 -8.16 25.87 -51.39
CA GLU A 22 -8.96 26.80 -52.20
C GLU A 22 -9.26 28.15 -51.52
N LYS A 23 -9.26 28.21 -50.19
CA LYS A 23 -9.60 29.41 -49.40
C LYS A 23 -8.36 30.21 -48.96
N LEU A 24 -8.55 31.50 -48.66
CA LEU A 24 -7.51 32.39 -48.17
C LEU A 24 -7.23 32.16 -46.68
N GLU A 25 -6.11 32.70 -46.21
CA GLU A 25 -5.76 32.66 -44.79
C GLU A 25 -6.77 33.47 -43.97
N ASN A 26 -7.29 32.87 -42.89
CA ASN A 26 -8.37 33.35 -42.02
C ASN A 26 -9.80 33.24 -42.58
N ASP A 27 -10.03 32.65 -43.76
CA ASP A 27 -11.38 32.28 -44.20
C ASP A 27 -11.94 31.12 -43.33
N GLU A 28 -13.26 31.11 -43.12
CA GLU A 28 -13.92 30.03 -42.40
C GLU A 28 -13.86 28.71 -43.18
N LEU A 29 -13.39 27.65 -42.53
CA LEU A 29 -13.43 26.29 -43.05
C LEU A 29 -14.82 25.68 -42.84
N LEU A 30 -15.32 24.99 -43.87
CA LEU A 30 -16.64 24.38 -43.91
C LEU A 30 -16.52 22.86 -44.13
N GLU A 31 -17.62 22.15 -43.89
CA GLU A 31 -17.75 20.76 -44.32
C GLU A 31 -17.63 20.64 -45.85
N GLY A 32 -16.91 19.62 -46.31
CA GLY A 32 -16.57 19.40 -47.70
C GLY A 32 -15.27 20.09 -48.16
N ASP A 33 -14.76 21.08 -47.42
CA ASP A 33 -13.51 21.76 -47.78
C ASP A 33 -12.33 20.78 -47.84
N VAL A 34 -11.49 20.94 -48.85
CA VAL A 34 -10.24 20.20 -48.99
C VAL A 34 -9.10 20.96 -48.32
N ILE A 35 -8.44 20.32 -47.37
CA ILE A 35 -7.34 20.86 -46.57
C ILE A 35 -6.06 20.03 -46.68
N CYS A 36 -4.93 20.66 -46.38
CA CYS A 36 -3.66 20.03 -46.03
C CYS A 36 -3.39 20.23 -44.53
N LEU A 37 -2.80 19.23 -43.89
CA LEU A 37 -2.34 19.30 -42.49
C LEU A 37 -0.81 19.28 -42.46
N ASP A 38 -0.19 20.41 -42.16
CA ASP A 38 1.27 20.52 -42.00
C ASP A 38 1.64 20.40 -40.53
N ASN A 39 2.60 19.52 -40.19
CA ASN A 39 3.07 19.38 -38.81
C ASN A 39 4.04 20.53 -38.45
N GLY A 40 3.92 21.05 -37.24
CA GLY A 40 4.69 22.20 -36.75
C GLY A 40 6.15 21.90 -36.39
N TYR A 41 6.54 20.62 -36.30
CA TYR A 41 7.92 20.23 -36.03
C TYR A 41 8.81 20.40 -37.27
N PRO A 42 10.05 20.92 -37.16
CA PRO A 42 10.93 21.11 -38.30
C PRO A 42 11.14 19.83 -39.14
N ASN A 43 11.03 19.97 -40.47
CA ASN A 43 11.33 18.93 -41.46
C ASN A 43 10.43 17.66 -41.45
N THR A 44 9.26 17.69 -40.81
CA THR A 44 8.27 16.59 -40.88
C THR A 44 7.36 16.67 -42.11
N GLY A 45 6.88 17.88 -42.45
CA GLY A 45 6.06 18.13 -43.63
C GLY A 45 4.56 17.86 -43.41
N SER A 46 3.87 17.38 -44.45
CA SER A 46 2.41 17.25 -44.46
C SER A 46 1.93 15.84 -44.15
N LEU A 47 0.77 15.72 -43.51
CA LEU A 47 0.06 14.45 -43.36
C LEU A 47 -0.33 13.89 -44.74
N VAL A 48 0.11 12.68 -45.04
CA VAL A 48 -0.16 11.96 -46.30
C VAL A 48 -0.62 10.53 -46.01
N ALA A 49 -1.41 9.96 -46.92
CA ALA A 49 -1.82 8.56 -46.88
C ALA A 49 -1.21 7.77 -48.06
N TYR A 50 -0.41 6.73 -47.81
CA TYR A 50 0.27 5.99 -48.88
C TYR A 50 0.50 4.51 -48.59
N GLY A 51 0.53 3.72 -49.67
CA GLY A 51 0.76 2.28 -49.64
C GLY A 51 -0.48 1.55 -49.16
N ASN A 52 -0.50 0.23 -49.30
CA ASN A 52 -1.49 -0.61 -48.65
C ASN A 52 -0.85 -1.23 -47.40
N VAL A 53 -1.55 -1.20 -46.26
CA VAL A 53 -1.10 -1.82 -45.01
C VAL A 53 -0.79 -3.31 -45.22
N THR A 54 -1.57 -4.00 -46.05
CA THR A 54 -1.39 -5.43 -46.38
C THR A 54 -0.17 -5.73 -47.26
N GLN A 55 0.63 -4.72 -47.65
CA GLN A 55 1.89 -4.90 -48.38
C GLN A 55 3.13 -4.81 -47.46
N ASN A 56 2.92 -4.72 -46.15
CA ASN A 56 3.99 -4.70 -45.15
C ASN A 56 3.92 -6.00 -44.33
N GLU A 57 5.01 -6.76 -44.30
CA GLU A 57 5.14 -8.07 -43.64
C GLU A 57 4.68 -8.06 -42.17
N ILE A 58 4.85 -6.93 -41.47
CA ILE A 58 4.44 -6.75 -40.06
C ILE A 58 2.91 -6.76 -39.88
N PHE A 59 2.15 -6.47 -40.95
CA PHE A 59 0.70 -6.29 -40.93
C PHE A 59 -0.04 -7.27 -41.86
N GLU A 60 0.57 -8.40 -42.24
CA GLU A 60 -0.05 -9.42 -43.11
C GLU A 60 -1.37 -9.99 -42.57
N GLN A 61 -1.57 -9.98 -41.25
CA GLN A 61 -2.80 -10.44 -40.60
C GLN A 61 -3.93 -9.39 -40.59
N TYR A 62 -3.71 -8.20 -41.16
CA TYR A 62 -4.70 -7.14 -41.19
C TYR A 62 -5.60 -7.22 -42.44
N GLU A 63 -6.84 -7.67 -42.29
CA GLU A 63 -7.79 -7.87 -43.40
C GLU A 63 -8.37 -6.56 -43.99
N GLY A 64 -8.02 -5.40 -43.44
CA GLY A 64 -8.57 -4.10 -43.86
C GLY A 64 -7.82 -3.45 -45.03
N GLN A 65 -8.58 -2.92 -46.01
CA GLN A 65 -8.05 -2.08 -47.09
C GLN A 65 -7.72 -0.66 -46.58
N GLN A 66 -6.65 -0.52 -45.81
CA GLN A 66 -6.18 0.77 -45.29
C GLN A 66 -4.80 1.15 -45.81
N SER A 67 -4.52 2.45 -45.83
CA SER A 67 -3.22 3.02 -46.18
C SER A 67 -2.48 3.48 -44.94
N PHE A 68 -1.14 3.47 -44.98
CA PHE A 68 -0.35 4.08 -43.89
C PHE A 68 -0.51 5.60 -43.92
N VAL A 69 -0.72 6.20 -42.75
CA VAL A 69 -0.79 7.65 -42.57
C VAL A 69 0.46 8.14 -41.84
N PHE A 70 1.19 9.08 -42.42
CA PHE A 70 2.45 9.61 -41.89
C PHE A 70 2.72 11.04 -42.39
N THR A 71 3.74 11.71 -41.84
CA THR A 71 4.19 13.03 -42.33
C THR A 71 5.25 12.90 -43.41
N SER A 72 5.17 13.70 -44.47
CA SER A 72 6.11 13.69 -45.59
C SER A 72 6.47 15.11 -46.06
N THR A 73 7.77 15.37 -46.21
CA THR A 73 8.32 16.56 -46.88
C THR A 73 8.34 16.45 -48.42
N SER A 74 8.05 15.27 -48.98
CA SER A 74 8.01 15.08 -50.43
C SER A 74 6.81 15.81 -51.05
N ALA A 75 7.09 16.85 -51.85
CA ALA A 75 6.07 17.59 -52.59
C ALA A 75 5.20 16.68 -53.48
N LYS A 76 5.80 15.66 -54.11
CA LYS A 76 5.08 14.66 -54.91
C LYS A 76 4.03 13.91 -54.07
N ARG A 77 4.40 13.41 -52.89
CA ARG A 77 3.46 12.71 -52.00
C ARG A 77 2.38 13.65 -51.45
N LYS A 78 2.73 14.91 -51.16
CA LYS A 78 1.76 15.95 -50.78
C LYS A 78 0.72 16.17 -51.89
N SER A 79 1.13 16.25 -53.16
CA SER A 79 0.19 16.37 -54.29
C SER A 79 -0.61 15.10 -54.59
N GLU A 80 -0.06 13.90 -54.32
CA GLU A 80 -0.75 12.62 -54.57
C GLU A 80 -1.73 12.24 -53.46
N SER A 81 -1.50 12.68 -52.22
CA SER A 81 -2.17 12.11 -51.02
C SER A 81 -2.21 13.00 -49.78
N GLY A 82 -1.83 14.28 -49.90
CA GLY A 82 -1.82 15.24 -48.78
C GLY A 82 -3.10 16.06 -48.63
N ALA A 83 -4.11 15.78 -49.45
CA ALA A 83 -5.41 16.46 -49.47
C ALA A 83 -6.45 15.64 -48.68
N TRP A 84 -7.11 16.30 -47.73
CA TRP A 84 -8.09 15.70 -46.82
C TRP A 84 -9.38 16.49 -46.87
N ALA A 85 -10.53 15.83 -47.04
CA ALA A 85 -11.82 16.49 -46.99
C ALA A 85 -12.31 16.60 -45.53
N ILE A 86 -12.74 17.79 -45.12
CA ILE A 86 -13.41 17.98 -43.82
C ILE A 86 -14.80 17.33 -43.91
N THR A 87 -15.12 16.43 -42.98
CA THR A 87 -16.49 15.96 -42.74
C THR A 87 -16.87 16.35 -41.32
N LEU A 88 -18.01 17.00 -41.14
CA LEU A 88 -18.56 17.31 -39.82
C LEU A 88 -19.62 16.25 -39.51
N SER A 89 -19.52 15.60 -38.35
CA SER A 89 -20.52 14.61 -37.93
C SER A 89 -21.84 15.30 -37.56
N ASN A 90 -22.62 15.67 -38.58
CA ASN A 90 -23.91 16.34 -38.44
C ASN A 90 -24.92 15.45 -37.72
N ASN A 91 -25.04 15.64 -36.41
CA ASN A 91 -26.21 15.22 -35.64
C ASN A 91 -26.79 16.44 -34.90
N ASN A 92 -27.16 17.46 -35.67
CA ASN A 92 -27.73 18.71 -35.17
C ASN A 92 -29.18 18.53 -34.75
N ASN A 93 -29.41 18.27 -33.46
CA ASN A 93 -30.62 18.72 -32.75
C ASN A 93 -30.47 18.72 -31.22
N SER A 94 -29.50 17.99 -30.67
CA SER A 94 -28.93 18.35 -29.37
C SER A 94 -28.03 19.58 -29.54
N LYS A 95 -28.05 20.48 -28.54
CA LYS A 95 -26.95 21.42 -28.33
C LYS A 95 -25.62 20.66 -28.40
N LEU A 96 -24.60 21.28 -28.99
CA LEU A 96 -23.20 20.85 -28.92
C LEU A 96 -22.63 20.99 -27.49
N VAL A 97 -23.24 20.29 -26.55
CA VAL A 97 -22.51 19.63 -25.48
C VAL A 97 -21.80 18.49 -26.19
N PHE A 98 -20.47 18.56 -26.31
CA PHE A 98 -19.69 17.37 -26.63
C PHE A 98 -20.09 16.31 -25.61
N ASP A 99 -20.57 15.15 -26.08
CA ASP A 99 -20.98 14.08 -25.17
C ASP A 99 -19.77 13.31 -24.62
N PHE A 100 -18.90 14.05 -23.90
CA PHE A 100 -17.85 13.52 -23.05
C PHE A 100 -18.41 12.72 -21.84
N PHE A 101 -19.73 12.61 -21.74
CA PHE A 101 -20.47 12.04 -20.62
C PHE A 101 -21.28 10.79 -21.03
N GLY A 102 -21.29 10.47 -22.33
CA GLY A 102 -21.86 9.26 -22.88
C GLY A 102 -21.17 7.99 -22.36
N PRO A 103 -21.90 6.87 -22.27
CA PRO A 103 -21.36 5.60 -21.75
C PRO A 103 -20.13 5.11 -22.52
N GLU A 104 -19.91 5.56 -23.75
CA GLU A 104 -18.73 5.26 -24.58
C GLU A 104 -17.41 5.67 -23.92
N LEU A 105 -17.38 6.79 -23.17
CA LEU A 105 -16.16 7.25 -22.50
C LEU A 105 -15.84 6.42 -21.26
N LEU A 106 -16.86 5.89 -20.57
CA LEU A 106 -16.71 4.85 -19.55
C LEU A 106 -16.27 3.52 -20.17
N GLN A 107 -16.84 3.11 -21.32
CA GLN A 107 -16.44 1.90 -22.04
C GLN A 107 -14.95 1.92 -22.42
N GLY A 108 -14.43 3.04 -22.94
CA GLY A 108 -13.01 3.19 -23.29
C GLY A 108 -12.08 3.03 -22.07
N ARG A 109 -12.48 3.53 -20.90
CA ARG A 109 -11.74 3.33 -19.64
C ARG A 109 -11.85 1.90 -19.12
N THR A 110 -13.03 1.31 -19.21
CA THR A 110 -13.29 -0.09 -18.83
C THR A 110 -12.48 -1.05 -19.70
N HIS A 111 -12.26 -0.73 -20.98
CA HIS A 111 -11.38 -1.48 -21.87
C HIS A 111 -9.92 -1.44 -21.41
N ASN A 112 -9.39 -0.25 -21.06
CA ASN A 112 -8.04 -0.14 -20.51
C ASN A 112 -7.89 -0.90 -19.18
N MET A 113 -8.90 -0.81 -18.30
CA MET A 113 -8.91 -1.58 -17.04
C MET A 113 -8.92 -3.09 -17.28
N LYS A 114 -9.66 -3.58 -18.27
CA LYS A 114 -9.61 -5.00 -18.66
C LYS A 114 -8.20 -5.46 -19.02
N GLY A 115 -7.37 -4.58 -19.60
CA GLY A 115 -5.94 -4.84 -19.83
C GLY A 115 -5.17 -5.06 -18.53
N VAL A 116 -5.29 -4.13 -17.57
CA VAL A 116 -4.66 -4.20 -16.24
C VAL A 116 -5.11 -5.45 -15.47
N MET A 117 -6.40 -5.76 -15.48
CA MET A 117 -6.96 -6.98 -14.89
C MET A 117 -6.38 -8.25 -15.53
N SER A 118 -6.22 -8.25 -16.86
CA SER A 118 -5.65 -9.38 -17.61
C SER A 118 -4.18 -9.61 -17.25
N VAL A 119 -3.38 -8.55 -17.13
CA VAL A 119 -1.98 -8.63 -16.66
C VAL A 119 -1.92 -9.19 -15.24
N THR A 120 -2.79 -8.72 -14.33
CA THR A 120 -2.89 -9.21 -12.95
C THR A 120 -3.13 -10.74 -12.93
N ASN A 121 -4.10 -11.22 -13.72
CA ASN A 121 -4.40 -12.65 -13.80
C ASN A 121 -3.29 -13.48 -14.46
N ILE A 122 -2.57 -12.93 -15.44
CA ILE A 122 -1.40 -13.59 -16.06
C ILE A 122 -0.28 -13.78 -15.03
N LEU A 123 0.05 -12.72 -14.28
CA LEU A 123 1.10 -12.76 -13.26
C LEU A 123 0.74 -13.68 -12.10
N LEU A 124 -0.53 -13.69 -11.65
CA LEU A 124 -1.01 -14.62 -10.63
C LEU A 124 -0.95 -16.07 -11.10
N ASN A 125 -1.38 -16.36 -12.33
CA ASN A 125 -1.27 -17.70 -12.91
C ASN A 125 0.18 -18.17 -12.99
N ASP A 126 1.09 -17.32 -13.46
CA ASP A 126 2.51 -17.61 -13.59
C ASP A 126 3.20 -17.81 -12.22
N ALA A 127 2.85 -17.00 -11.20
CA ALA A 127 3.32 -17.21 -9.84
C ALA A 127 2.78 -18.50 -9.20
N LEU A 128 1.49 -18.80 -9.34
CA LEU A 128 0.87 -20.05 -8.86
C LEU A 128 1.46 -21.28 -9.54
N GLN A 129 1.76 -21.19 -10.84
CA GLN A 129 2.40 -22.26 -11.60
C GLN A 129 3.86 -22.46 -11.18
N ALA A 130 4.60 -21.36 -10.94
CA ALA A 130 5.98 -21.39 -10.47
C ALA A 130 6.13 -21.96 -9.06
N VAL A 131 5.28 -21.51 -8.13
CA VAL A 131 5.35 -21.92 -6.71
C VAL A 131 4.72 -23.30 -6.52
N GLY A 132 3.47 -23.50 -6.92
CA GLY A 132 2.68 -24.71 -6.59
C GLY A 132 2.43 -25.67 -7.74
N GLY A 133 2.86 -25.35 -8.97
CA GLY A 133 2.46 -26.11 -10.15
C GLY A 133 0.96 -25.98 -10.48
N ILE A 134 0.31 -24.94 -9.95
CA ILE A 134 -1.13 -24.68 -10.02
C ILE A 134 -1.46 -23.78 -11.21
N SER A 135 -2.46 -24.16 -12.00
CA SER A 135 -3.08 -23.26 -12.98
C SER A 135 -4.22 -22.42 -12.36
N ILE A 136 -4.44 -21.21 -12.89
CA ILE A 136 -5.55 -20.34 -12.50
C ILE A 136 -6.93 -20.98 -12.72
N GLU A 137 -7.04 -21.92 -13.66
CA GLU A 137 -8.28 -22.66 -13.88
C GLU A 137 -8.57 -23.61 -12.72
N GLU A 138 -7.57 -24.27 -12.14
CA GLU A 138 -7.76 -25.09 -10.93
C GLU A 138 -8.16 -24.23 -9.72
N VAL A 139 -7.68 -22.98 -9.62
CA VAL A 139 -8.15 -22.04 -8.60
C VAL A 139 -9.61 -21.63 -8.82
N LYS A 140 -10.03 -21.40 -10.07
CA LYS A 140 -11.46 -21.16 -10.37
C LYS A 140 -12.32 -22.38 -10.08
N GLN A 141 -11.84 -23.59 -10.39
CA GLN A 141 -12.57 -24.80 -10.02
C GLN A 141 -12.71 -24.91 -8.49
N LEU A 142 -11.64 -24.61 -7.73
CA LEU A 142 -11.67 -24.53 -6.27
C LEU A 142 -12.71 -23.52 -5.76
N LEU A 143 -12.83 -22.33 -6.39
CA LEU A 143 -13.90 -21.37 -6.10
C LEU A 143 -15.31 -21.92 -6.40
N LEU A 144 -15.51 -22.51 -7.58
CA LEU A 144 -16.85 -22.77 -8.12
C LEU A 144 -17.71 -23.73 -7.27
N GLY A 145 -17.12 -24.74 -6.62
CA GLY A 145 -17.91 -25.61 -5.73
C GLY A 145 -17.94 -25.12 -4.28
N ALA A 146 -17.07 -24.19 -3.91
CA ALA A 146 -17.06 -23.64 -2.56
C ALA A 146 -18.30 -22.75 -2.28
N GLU A 147 -19.05 -22.32 -3.30
CA GLU A 147 -20.35 -21.65 -3.12
C GLU A 147 -21.50 -22.55 -2.62
N GLU A 148 -21.38 -23.88 -2.73
CA GLU A 148 -22.42 -24.86 -2.36
C GLU A 148 -22.02 -25.78 -1.19
N GLU A 149 -20.75 -25.72 -0.77
CA GLU A 149 -20.12 -26.61 0.22
C GLU A 149 -20.19 -26.06 1.66
N THR A 150 -20.20 -26.94 2.66
CA THR A 150 -20.00 -26.55 4.07
C THR A 150 -18.56 -26.09 4.34
N LYS A 151 -18.32 -25.36 5.44
CA LYS A 151 -16.96 -24.92 5.81
C LYS A 151 -15.96 -26.09 5.88
N GLU A 152 -16.39 -27.22 6.45
CA GLU A 152 -15.56 -28.43 6.59
C GLU A 152 -15.18 -29.05 5.23
N GLU A 153 -16.12 -29.05 4.27
CA GLU A 153 -15.87 -29.51 2.90
C GLU A 153 -14.92 -28.56 2.16
N GLY A 154 -15.14 -27.25 2.26
CA GLY A 154 -14.25 -26.22 1.69
C GLY A 154 -12.84 -26.28 2.26
N ASP A 155 -12.70 -26.43 3.59
CA ASP A 155 -11.41 -26.60 4.27
C ASP A 155 -10.69 -27.89 3.83
N GLN A 156 -11.41 -29.02 3.73
CA GLN A 156 -10.85 -30.29 3.26
C GLN A 156 -10.47 -30.22 1.77
N ARG A 157 -11.21 -29.47 0.96
CA ARG A 157 -10.93 -29.25 -0.46
C ARG A 157 -9.71 -28.36 -0.67
N LEU A 158 -9.61 -27.26 0.07
CA LEU A 158 -8.42 -26.40 0.12
C LEU A 158 -7.19 -27.20 0.59
N LYS A 159 -7.35 -28.06 1.59
CA LYS A 159 -6.29 -28.97 2.03
C LYS A 159 -5.85 -29.92 0.91
N ASN A 160 -6.77 -30.62 0.26
CA ASN A 160 -6.45 -31.50 -0.88
C ASN A 160 -5.72 -30.75 -2.01
N PHE A 161 -6.08 -29.49 -2.24
CA PHE A 161 -5.47 -28.61 -3.22
C PHE A 161 -4.02 -28.22 -2.82
N LEU A 162 -3.79 -27.87 -1.55
CA LEU A 162 -2.46 -27.58 -1.01
C LEU A 162 -1.57 -28.83 -0.95
N ASP A 163 -2.12 -29.98 -0.58
CA ASP A 163 -1.43 -31.29 -0.60
C ASP A 163 -0.99 -31.64 -2.03
N LYS A 164 -1.85 -31.41 -3.03
CA LYS A 164 -1.49 -31.56 -4.45
C LYS A 164 -0.32 -30.63 -4.83
N ALA A 165 -0.42 -29.34 -4.52
CA ALA A 165 0.56 -28.34 -4.90
C ALA A 165 1.94 -28.54 -4.24
N THR A 166 1.96 -28.96 -2.98
CA THR A 166 3.19 -29.31 -2.24
C THR A 166 3.79 -30.67 -2.66
N SER A 167 3.00 -31.53 -3.32
CA SER A 167 3.47 -32.80 -3.92
C SER A 167 4.06 -32.68 -5.34
N GLY A 168 4.04 -31.49 -5.95
CA GLY A 168 4.50 -31.26 -7.32
C GLY A 168 6.02 -31.41 -7.53
N GLN A 169 6.48 -31.42 -8.79
CA GLN A 169 7.90 -31.62 -9.11
C GLN A 169 8.87 -30.57 -8.51
N ASN A 170 8.36 -29.43 -8.05
CA ASN A 170 9.13 -28.36 -7.41
C ASN A 170 9.47 -28.65 -5.91
N GLN A 171 9.06 -29.80 -5.37
CA GLN A 171 9.10 -30.16 -3.94
C GLN A 171 10.47 -30.04 -3.24
N ARG A 172 11.61 -30.08 -3.96
CA ARG A 172 12.97 -30.07 -3.37
C ARG A 172 13.37 -28.79 -2.61
N LEU A 173 12.53 -27.74 -2.63
CA LEU A 173 12.72 -26.53 -1.83
C LEU A 173 11.83 -26.46 -0.58
N SER A 174 10.87 -27.39 -0.43
CA SER A 174 9.88 -27.37 0.66
C SER A 174 10.46 -27.61 2.06
N ASP A 175 11.61 -28.29 2.18
CA ASP A 175 12.29 -28.48 3.47
C ASP A 175 12.88 -27.18 4.04
N ALA A 176 13.03 -26.13 3.23
CA ALA A 176 13.68 -24.88 3.61
C ALA A 176 12.72 -23.79 4.12
N ILE A 177 11.43 -23.83 3.74
CA ILE A 177 10.45 -22.76 3.94
C ILE A 177 9.00 -23.29 4.01
N ASP A 178 8.09 -22.50 4.57
CA ASP A 178 6.66 -22.79 4.60
C ASP A 178 5.99 -22.57 3.23
N HIS A 179 6.12 -23.58 2.37
CA HIS A 179 5.58 -23.59 1.00
C HIS A 179 4.05 -23.50 0.95
N SER A 180 3.35 -24.12 1.91
CA SER A 180 1.89 -24.07 2.01
C SER A 180 1.42 -22.63 2.23
N PHE A 181 2.05 -21.91 3.16
CA PHE A 181 1.75 -20.51 3.42
C PHE A 181 1.97 -19.61 2.20
N GLN A 182 3.05 -19.80 1.42
CA GLN A 182 3.25 -19.02 0.18
C GLN A 182 2.13 -19.21 -0.83
N ILE A 183 1.67 -20.45 -1.03
CA ILE A 183 0.53 -20.73 -1.92
C ILE A 183 -0.73 -20.05 -1.38
N LYS A 184 -0.99 -20.12 -0.07
CA LYS A 184 -2.13 -19.43 0.56
C LYS A 184 -2.09 -17.91 0.33
N GLN A 185 -0.92 -17.27 0.40
CA GLN A 185 -0.80 -15.82 0.13
C GLN A 185 -1.03 -15.47 -1.35
N LEU A 186 -0.61 -16.32 -2.30
CA LEU A 186 -0.96 -16.15 -3.71
C LEU A 186 -2.47 -16.32 -3.97
N LEU A 187 -3.12 -17.26 -3.26
CA LEU A 187 -4.59 -17.40 -3.30
C LEU A 187 -5.31 -16.20 -2.69
N ASN A 188 -4.76 -15.60 -1.62
CA ASN A 188 -5.28 -14.36 -1.02
C ASN A 188 -5.11 -13.15 -1.96
N LEU A 189 -3.98 -13.01 -2.66
CA LEU A 189 -3.80 -11.99 -3.71
C LEU A 189 -4.78 -12.17 -4.87
N PHE A 190 -5.09 -13.42 -5.26
CA PHE A 190 -6.10 -13.72 -6.26
C PHE A 190 -7.54 -13.40 -5.79
N ALA A 191 -7.87 -13.72 -4.54
CA ALA A 191 -9.15 -13.35 -3.93
C ALA A 191 -9.32 -11.82 -3.86
N LEU A 192 -8.27 -11.09 -3.44
CA LEU A 192 -8.26 -9.63 -3.40
C LEU A 192 -8.44 -9.00 -4.79
N SER A 193 -7.76 -9.54 -5.81
CA SER A 193 -7.95 -9.13 -7.22
C SER A 193 -9.41 -9.30 -7.65
N ASN A 194 -10.05 -10.42 -7.31
CA ASN A 194 -11.45 -10.66 -7.64
C ASN A 194 -12.41 -9.71 -6.89
N LEU A 195 -12.15 -9.38 -5.63
CA LEU A 195 -12.92 -8.38 -4.87
C LEU A 195 -12.79 -6.98 -5.48
N LEU A 196 -11.57 -6.55 -5.83
CA LEU A 196 -11.30 -5.29 -6.52
C LEU A 196 -12.05 -5.21 -7.87
N ASN A 197 -12.04 -6.31 -8.63
CA ASN A 197 -12.74 -6.44 -9.91
C ASN A 197 -14.27 -6.33 -9.74
N ALA A 198 -14.84 -7.06 -8.78
CA ALA A 198 -16.26 -7.07 -8.49
C ALA A 198 -16.73 -5.68 -8.01
N PHE A 199 -15.98 -5.03 -7.11
CA PHE A 199 -16.28 -3.69 -6.63
C PHE A 199 -16.25 -2.63 -7.73
N ASN A 200 -15.23 -2.66 -8.60
CA ASN A 200 -15.15 -1.77 -9.76
C ASN A 200 -16.38 -1.91 -10.68
N GLN A 201 -16.78 -3.14 -10.99
CA GLN A 201 -17.91 -3.42 -11.89
C GLN A 201 -19.28 -3.14 -11.25
N ASN A 202 -19.52 -3.66 -10.04
CA ASN A 202 -20.84 -3.69 -9.42
C ASN A 202 -21.14 -2.39 -8.65
N THR A 203 -20.12 -1.77 -8.05
CA THR A 203 -20.29 -0.57 -7.21
C THR A 203 -19.85 0.70 -7.93
N LEU A 204 -18.57 0.83 -8.30
CA LEU A 204 -18.05 2.10 -8.80
C LEU A 204 -18.64 2.49 -10.15
N GLN A 205 -18.66 1.58 -11.13
CA GLN A 205 -19.23 1.87 -12.44
C GLN A 205 -20.74 2.17 -12.36
N THR A 206 -21.48 1.50 -11.46
CA THR A 206 -22.89 1.81 -11.18
C THR A 206 -23.06 3.21 -10.57
N LEU A 207 -22.23 3.61 -9.60
CA LEU A 207 -22.26 4.97 -9.01
C LEU A 207 -21.88 6.06 -10.02
N MET A 208 -20.83 5.83 -10.83
CA MET A 208 -20.43 6.77 -11.89
C MET A 208 -21.53 6.92 -12.96
N LEU A 209 -22.17 5.82 -13.36
CA LEU A 209 -23.28 5.85 -14.30
C LEU A 209 -24.47 6.63 -13.73
N LYS A 210 -24.82 6.41 -12.46
CA LYS A 210 -25.89 7.14 -11.77
C LYS A 210 -25.58 8.65 -11.69
N SER A 211 -24.42 9.05 -11.17
CA SER A 211 -24.00 10.47 -11.13
C SER A 211 -24.01 11.11 -12.53
N SER A 212 -23.53 10.40 -13.56
CA SER A 212 -23.56 10.91 -14.94
C SER A 212 -24.99 11.09 -15.46
N GLN A 213 -25.90 10.15 -15.18
CA GLN A 213 -27.32 10.25 -15.54
C GLN A 213 -28.03 11.39 -14.79
N ASP A 214 -27.77 11.54 -13.49
CA ASP A 214 -28.34 12.61 -12.66
C ASP A 214 -27.87 13.98 -13.17
N HIS A 215 -26.60 14.12 -13.54
CA HIS A 215 -26.06 15.36 -14.12
C HIS A 215 -26.56 15.62 -15.54
N GLN A 216 -26.76 14.59 -16.35
CA GLN A 216 -27.39 14.71 -17.68
C GLN A 216 -28.85 15.20 -17.57
N GLN A 217 -29.63 14.65 -16.63
CA GLN A 217 -31.01 15.08 -16.37
C GLN A 217 -31.08 16.53 -15.87
N ASN A 218 -30.20 16.89 -14.94
CA ASN A 218 -30.11 18.24 -14.37
C ASN A 218 -29.39 19.26 -15.27
N LYS A 219 -28.81 18.82 -16.40
CA LYS A 219 -28.03 19.63 -17.36
C LYS A 219 -26.81 20.30 -16.72
N THR A 220 -26.20 19.62 -15.76
CA THR A 220 -24.95 19.99 -15.08
C THR A 220 -23.77 19.18 -15.63
N LEU A 221 -22.53 19.57 -15.29
CA LEU A 221 -21.32 18.82 -15.69
C LEU A 221 -21.05 17.70 -14.68
N ALA A 222 -20.91 16.46 -15.13
CA ALA A 222 -20.57 15.34 -14.23
C ALA A 222 -19.18 15.53 -13.57
N PRO A 223 -18.96 15.01 -12.36
CA PRO A 223 -17.75 15.21 -11.56
C PRO A 223 -16.60 14.33 -12.06
N LEU A 224 -16.13 14.58 -13.29
CA LEU A 224 -15.10 13.77 -13.95
C LEU A 224 -13.79 13.66 -13.15
N HIS A 225 -13.55 14.54 -12.18
CA HIS A 225 -12.42 14.44 -11.25
C HIS A 225 -12.56 13.24 -10.29
N LEU A 226 -13.75 13.01 -9.71
CA LEU A 226 -14.04 11.84 -8.87
C LEU A 226 -13.90 10.55 -9.67
N PHE A 227 -14.47 10.51 -10.87
CA PHE A 227 -14.39 9.34 -11.75
C PHE A 227 -12.93 9.03 -12.09
N ARG A 228 -12.12 10.07 -12.36
CA ARG A 228 -10.67 9.94 -12.62
C ARG A 228 -9.88 9.50 -11.39
N GLY A 229 -10.25 9.98 -10.20
CA GLY A 229 -9.69 9.51 -8.93
C GLY A 229 -9.91 8.01 -8.77
N CYS A 230 -11.18 7.57 -8.81
CA CYS A 230 -11.56 6.18 -8.58
C CYS A 230 -10.85 5.22 -9.56
N PHE A 231 -10.81 5.54 -10.86
CA PHE A 231 -10.08 4.72 -11.83
C PHE A 231 -8.55 4.70 -11.59
N ARG A 232 -7.96 5.73 -10.99
CA ARG A 232 -6.54 5.73 -10.61
C ARG A 232 -6.30 4.85 -9.38
N CYS A 233 -7.15 4.93 -8.37
CA CYS A 233 -7.07 4.06 -7.18
C CYS A 233 -7.21 2.59 -7.56
N ILE A 234 -8.21 2.23 -8.38
CA ILE A 234 -8.35 0.85 -8.89
C ILE A 234 -7.11 0.39 -9.68
N ALA A 235 -6.52 1.25 -10.52
CA ALA A 235 -5.29 0.90 -11.23
C ALA A 235 -4.09 0.74 -10.29
N ALA A 236 -3.96 1.59 -9.27
CA ALA A 236 -2.93 1.52 -8.25
C ALA A 236 -3.03 0.24 -7.41
N ASP A 237 -4.23 -0.13 -6.98
CA ASP A 237 -4.48 -1.36 -6.22
C ASP A 237 -4.12 -2.60 -7.06
N HIS A 238 -4.43 -2.60 -8.36
CA HIS A 238 -3.95 -3.64 -9.27
C HIS A 238 -2.42 -3.66 -9.41
N GLU A 239 -1.75 -2.50 -9.51
CA GLU A 239 -0.29 -2.43 -9.54
C GLU A 239 0.35 -2.97 -8.25
N ILE A 240 -0.26 -2.71 -7.08
CA ILE A 240 0.15 -3.28 -5.78
C ILE A 240 0.00 -4.81 -5.80
N ILE A 241 -1.15 -5.34 -6.23
CA ILE A 241 -1.38 -6.79 -6.33
C ILE A 241 -0.39 -7.45 -7.30
N GLN A 242 -0.16 -6.85 -8.48
CA GLN A 242 0.82 -7.32 -9.47
C GLN A 242 2.24 -7.34 -8.88
N ARG A 243 2.64 -6.26 -8.20
CA ARG A 243 3.94 -6.12 -7.53
C ARG A 243 4.12 -7.19 -6.45
N ALA A 244 3.15 -7.32 -5.54
CA ALA A 244 3.12 -8.31 -4.47
C ALA A 244 3.17 -9.76 -5.00
N THR A 245 2.58 -10.01 -6.18
CA THR A 245 2.61 -11.30 -6.88
C THR A 245 3.99 -11.59 -7.47
N VAL A 246 4.56 -10.64 -8.22
CA VAL A 246 5.87 -10.80 -8.86
C VAL A 246 6.99 -11.00 -7.83
N GLN A 247 6.96 -10.27 -6.72
CA GLN A 247 7.95 -10.40 -5.64
C GLN A 247 7.90 -11.77 -4.94
N ARG A 248 6.77 -12.49 -5.01
CA ARG A 248 6.59 -13.86 -4.48
C ARG A 248 6.86 -14.97 -5.50
N ARG A 249 7.07 -14.63 -6.77
CA ARG A 249 7.29 -15.58 -7.86
C ARG A 249 8.63 -16.32 -7.69
N TRP A 250 8.63 -17.63 -7.92
CA TRP A 250 9.87 -18.41 -8.06
C TRP A 250 10.40 -18.28 -9.50
N ASN A 251 11.71 -18.15 -9.65
CA ASN A 251 12.38 -17.93 -10.93
C ASN A 251 12.87 -19.23 -11.57
N GLN A 252 13.24 -19.17 -12.85
CA GLN A 252 13.99 -20.21 -13.56
C GLN A 252 15.16 -19.54 -14.25
N ASP A 253 16.39 -19.99 -14.01
CA ASP A 253 17.58 -19.46 -14.67
C ASP A 253 17.58 -19.79 -16.18
N LYS A 254 17.00 -20.94 -16.57
CA LYS A 254 16.71 -21.31 -17.96
C LYS A 254 15.37 -22.04 -18.05
N LEU A 255 14.71 -21.89 -19.20
CA LEU A 255 13.45 -22.58 -19.51
C LEU A 255 13.63 -24.10 -19.39
N GLY A 256 12.83 -24.72 -18.52
CA GLY A 256 12.88 -26.17 -18.26
C GLY A 256 13.86 -26.60 -17.16
N GLU A 257 14.60 -25.68 -16.53
CA GLU A 257 15.28 -25.94 -15.26
C GLU A 257 14.29 -25.92 -14.09
N GLN A 258 14.70 -26.43 -12.93
CA GLN A 258 13.83 -26.41 -11.75
C GLN A 258 13.62 -24.96 -11.28
N TYR A 259 12.40 -24.63 -10.83
CA TYR A 259 12.16 -23.34 -10.20
C TYR A 259 13.02 -23.17 -8.93
N CYS A 260 13.63 -21.99 -8.79
CA CYS A 260 14.35 -21.52 -7.61
C CYS A 260 13.57 -20.39 -6.93
N GLN A 261 13.49 -20.42 -5.61
CA GLN A 261 12.87 -19.34 -4.84
C GLN A 261 13.78 -18.09 -4.86
N SER A 262 13.19 -16.90 -5.03
CA SER A 262 13.91 -15.64 -4.88
C SER A 262 14.10 -15.25 -3.41
N GLU A 263 15.18 -14.52 -3.10
CA GLU A 263 15.43 -13.97 -1.76
C GLU A 263 14.25 -13.08 -1.30
N GLN A 264 13.72 -12.24 -2.20
CA GLN A 264 12.52 -11.43 -1.98
C GLN A 264 11.28 -12.25 -1.56
N ALA A 265 11.09 -13.46 -2.11
CA ALA A 265 9.99 -14.33 -1.71
C ALA A 265 10.21 -14.99 -0.33
N VAL A 266 11.46 -15.13 0.13
CA VAL A 266 11.77 -15.53 1.52
C VAL A 266 11.52 -14.36 2.46
N GLU A 267 11.96 -13.16 2.09
CA GLU A 267 11.80 -11.93 2.88
C GLU A 267 10.32 -11.58 3.09
N LEU A 268 9.50 -11.59 2.02
CA LEU A 268 8.06 -11.37 2.13
C LEU A 268 7.35 -12.48 2.92
N LEU A 269 7.82 -13.73 2.86
CA LEU A 269 7.28 -14.82 3.68
C LEU A 269 7.50 -14.53 5.18
N VAL A 270 8.66 -13.99 5.56
CA VAL A 270 8.93 -13.57 6.94
C VAL A 270 8.10 -12.34 7.31
N MET A 271 8.01 -11.33 6.44
CA MET A 271 7.25 -10.10 6.69
C MET A 271 5.75 -10.38 6.85
N ASP A 272 5.16 -11.22 5.99
CA ASP A 272 3.77 -11.68 6.11
C ASP A 272 3.50 -12.35 7.46
N LYS A 273 4.39 -13.23 7.90
CA LYS A 273 4.29 -13.93 9.18
C LYS A 273 4.41 -12.98 10.38
N LEU A 274 5.31 -12.00 10.31
CA LEU A 274 5.42 -10.94 11.31
C LEU A 274 4.19 -10.03 11.34
N ALA A 275 3.60 -9.71 10.18
CA ALA A 275 2.40 -8.89 10.08
C ALA A 275 1.15 -9.61 10.64
N ILE A 276 0.93 -10.87 10.30
CA ILE A 276 -0.14 -11.70 10.89
C ILE A 276 0.03 -11.78 12.41
N LYS A 277 1.26 -12.04 12.88
CA LYS A 277 1.56 -12.04 14.32
C LYS A 277 1.28 -10.68 14.95
N ALA A 278 1.64 -9.57 14.31
CA ALA A 278 1.39 -8.24 14.85
C ALA A 278 -0.11 -7.91 14.98
N VAL A 279 -0.97 -8.43 14.10
CA VAL A 279 -2.44 -8.24 14.17
C VAL A 279 -3.10 -9.14 15.23
N ALA A 280 -2.66 -10.40 15.35
CA ALA A 280 -3.35 -11.45 16.09
C ALA A 280 -3.86 -11.08 17.52
N PRO A 281 -3.11 -10.36 18.38
CA PRO A 281 -3.58 -10.04 19.75
C PRO A 281 -4.81 -9.11 19.76
N PHE A 282 -4.97 -8.29 18.72
CA PHE A 282 -5.99 -7.24 18.61
C PHE A 282 -6.96 -7.43 17.44
N GLN A 283 -6.79 -8.51 16.67
CA GLN A 283 -7.68 -8.91 15.55
C GLN A 283 -9.17 -8.87 15.92
N HIS A 284 -9.51 -9.25 17.16
CA HIS A 284 -10.86 -9.21 17.73
C HIS A 284 -11.50 -7.81 17.83
N LEU A 285 -10.72 -6.73 17.71
CA LEU A 285 -11.23 -5.35 17.70
C LEU A 285 -11.66 -4.89 16.31
N LEU A 286 -11.20 -5.53 15.24
CA LEU A 286 -11.30 -4.96 13.89
C LEU A 286 -12.72 -5.04 13.33
N PHE A 287 -13.32 -6.23 13.25
CA PHE A 287 -14.66 -6.44 12.68
C PHE A 287 -15.38 -7.63 13.32
N ASP A 288 -16.70 -7.73 13.14
CA ASP A 288 -17.49 -8.90 13.60
C ASP A 288 -17.03 -10.21 12.92
N HIS A 289 -16.37 -10.10 11.77
CA HIS A 289 -15.73 -11.21 11.04
C HIS A 289 -14.22 -11.36 11.33
N ALA A 290 -13.76 -10.91 12.51
CA ALA A 290 -12.35 -10.90 12.91
C ALA A 290 -11.55 -12.17 12.61
N ASP A 291 -12.14 -13.38 12.73
CA ASP A 291 -11.44 -14.64 12.42
C ASP A 291 -10.94 -14.72 10.95
N HIS A 292 -11.59 -14.00 10.05
CA HIS A 292 -11.45 -14.13 8.60
C HIS A 292 -10.66 -12.98 7.96
N LEU A 293 -9.45 -12.74 8.46
CA LEU A 293 -8.60 -11.62 8.05
C LEU A 293 -7.32 -12.13 7.38
N ALA A 294 -7.03 -11.66 6.16
CA ALA A 294 -5.77 -11.88 5.48
C ALA A 294 -4.86 -10.65 5.60
N VAL A 295 -3.58 -10.87 5.92
CA VAL A 295 -2.57 -9.81 5.99
C VAL A 295 -1.51 -10.10 4.93
N LEU A 296 -1.27 -9.13 4.05
CA LEU A 296 -0.37 -9.24 2.90
C LEU A 296 0.66 -8.11 2.93
N THR A 297 1.92 -8.46 2.82
CA THR A 297 3.03 -7.49 2.69
C THR A 297 3.49 -7.35 1.23
N TYR A 298 4.10 -6.23 0.87
CA TYR A 298 4.77 -6.04 -0.42
C TYR A 298 5.89 -5.02 -0.28
N PHE A 299 6.92 -5.09 -1.12
CA PHE A 299 7.93 -4.05 -1.11
C PHE A 299 7.44 -2.78 -1.84
N SER A 300 7.74 -1.62 -1.25
CA SER A 300 7.34 -0.28 -1.68
C SER A 300 8.45 0.74 -1.41
N GLU A 301 8.28 1.98 -1.87
CA GLU A 301 9.27 3.06 -1.65
C GLU A 301 9.34 3.54 -0.19
N THR A 302 8.23 3.46 0.53
CA THR A 302 8.11 3.77 1.97
C THR A 302 7.48 2.59 2.71
N THR A 303 7.62 2.54 4.04
CA THR A 303 6.76 1.66 4.85
C THR A 303 5.43 2.37 5.06
N HIS A 304 4.30 1.69 4.86
CA HIS A 304 2.97 2.25 5.04
C HIS A 304 1.88 1.17 5.15
N ILE A 305 0.78 1.50 5.79
CA ILE A 305 -0.50 0.81 5.65
C ILE A 305 -1.21 1.26 4.37
N HIS A 306 -1.83 0.35 3.63
CA HIS A 306 -2.63 0.67 2.43
C HIS A 306 -4.08 0.28 2.63
N HIS A 307 -4.99 1.25 2.50
CA HIS A 307 -6.41 1.08 2.75
C HIS A 307 -7.17 0.59 1.51
N VAL A 308 -7.99 -0.45 1.68
CA VAL A 308 -8.77 -1.10 0.63
C VAL A 308 -10.27 -0.94 0.89
N PRO A 309 -10.94 0.12 0.39
CA PRO A 309 -12.32 0.46 0.78
C PRO A 309 -13.41 -0.50 0.26
N TYR A 310 -13.00 -1.59 -0.38
CA TYR A 310 -13.86 -2.61 -0.99
C TYR A 310 -13.85 -3.94 -0.23
N THR A 311 -13.04 -4.06 0.83
CA THR A 311 -13.04 -5.22 1.74
C THR A 311 -12.38 -4.87 3.06
N ASP A 312 -13.02 -5.24 4.16
CA ASP A 312 -12.49 -5.18 5.52
C ASP A 312 -11.65 -6.42 5.89
N ARG A 313 -11.72 -7.47 5.06
CA ARG A 313 -11.05 -8.76 5.29
C ARG A 313 -9.57 -8.78 4.91
N PHE A 314 -9.01 -7.67 4.40
CA PHE A 314 -7.62 -7.57 3.98
C PHE A 314 -6.90 -6.39 4.61
N ILE A 315 -5.68 -6.65 5.09
CA ILE A 315 -4.71 -5.63 5.48
C ILE A 315 -3.53 -5.71 4.50
N LEU A 316 -3.22 -4.59 3.85
CA LEU A 316 -2.07 -4.44 2.97
C LEU A 316 -1.00 -3.59 3.66
N VAL A 317 0.22 -4.13 3.80
CA VAL A 317 1.36 -3.43 4.40
C VAL A 317 2.47 -3.27 3.38
N GLY A 318 2.71 -2.04 2.94
CA GLY A 318 3.90 -1.65 2.19
C GLY A 318 5.12 -1.64 3.10
N VAL A 319 6.23 -2.19 2.62
CA VAL A 319 7.51 -2.30 3.33
C VAL A 319 8.61 -1.72 2.44
N ASN A 320 9.43 -0.79 2.97
CA ASN A 320 10.48 -0.13 2.17
C ASN A 320 11.42 -1.15 1.45
N TYR A 321 11.82 -0.90 0.21
CA TYR A 321 12.87 -1.65 -0.50
C TYR A 321 14.26 -1.53 0.14
N ASP A 322 14.57 -0.41 0.80
CA ASP A 322 15.87 -0.16 1.44
C ASP A 322 16.08 -0.98 2.72
N ARG A 323 15.11 -1.84 3.09
CA ARG A 323 15.28 -2.90 4.10
C ARG A 323 16.48 -3.77 3.71
N VAL A 324 17.56 -3.67 4.49
CA VAL A 324 18.78 -4.45 4.21
C VAL A 324 18.49 -5.95 4.40
N SER A 325 19.20 -6.81 3.67
CA SER A 325 18.82 -8.21 3.44
C SER A 325 19.02 -9.17 4.63
N LEU A 326 18.45 -10.38 4.51
CA LEU A 326 18.59 -11.52 5.42
C LEU A 326 20.00 -12.13 5.37
N VAL A 327 20.92 -11.60 6.17
CA VAL A 327 22.27 -12.17 6.32
C VAL A 327 22.26 -13.38 7.27
N ASP A 328 22.24 -14.60 6.71
CA ASP A 328 22.32 -15.87 7.47
C ASP A 328 23.64 -16.01 8.29
N ASN A 329 24.70 -15.28 7.91
CA ASN A 329 26.04 -15.37 8.51
C ASN A 329 26.22 -14.47 9.74
N SER A 330 25.52 -14.80 10.82
CA SER A 330 25.65 -14.18 12.17
C SER A 330 27.06 -14.23 12.80
N SER A 331 28.07 -14.80 12.14
CA SER A 331 29.43 -14.98 12.66
C SER A 331 30.38 -13.80 12.43
N ASP A 332 30.17 -13.00 11.38
CA ASP A 332 31.06 -11.87 11.04
C ASP A 332 30.43 -10.49 11.27
N ASP A 333 29.11 -10.40 11.46
CA ASP A 333 28.41 -9.14 11.69
C ASP A 333 28.59 -8.60 13.12
N LYS A 334 29.58 -7.73 13.18
CA LYS A 334 29.83 -6.71 14.18
C LYS A 334 28.88 -5.50 13.77
N THR A 335 28.08 -4.79 14.63
CA THR A 335 27.08 -3.61 14.49
C THR A 335 25.90 -3.92 15.46
N LEU A 336 25.58 -3.24 16.59
CA LEU A 336 26.25 -2.23 17.44
C LEU A 336 27.54 -2.74 18.13
N THR A 337 28.15 -3.68 17.42
CA THR A 337 29.48 -4.31 17.55
C THR A 337 30.52 -4.10 16.37
N GLY A 338 30.26 -3.33 15.25
CA GLY A 338 30.86 -3.15 13.84
C GLY A 338 30.04 -2.34 12.71
N ARG A 339 29.39 -2.89 11.63
CA ARG A 339 28.03 -2.52 11.06
C ARG A 339 27.27 -3.44 10.04
N ASP A 340 26.09 -3.98 10.44
CA ASP A 340 24.78 -3.96 9.70
C ASP A 340 23.52 -3.88 10.62
N PHE A 341 22.43 -3.21 10.19
CA PHE A 341 21.22 -2.91 11.01
C PHE A 341 19.93 -3.60 10.52
N SER A 342 20.02 -4.39 9.46
CA SER A 342 18.94 -4.81 8.56
C SER A 342 17.61 -5.21 9.20
N ALA A 343 17.66 -6.20 10.09
CA ALA A 343 16.47 -6.85 10.62
C ALA A 343 15.58 -5.90 11.43
N PHE A 344 16.14 -4.84 12.04
CA PHE A 344 15.40 -4.01 13.00
C PHE A 344 14.21 -3.29 12.35
N GLU A 345 14.35 -2.82 11.11
CA GLU A 345 13.28 -2.11 10.39
C GLU A 345 12.02 -2.96 10.17
N LEU A 346 12.10 -4.30 10.27
CA LEU A 346 10.93 -5.18 10.30
C LEU A 346 9.96 -4.82 11.44
N MET A 347 10.42 -4.17 12.51
CA MET A 347 9.59 -3.73 13.63
C MET A 347 8.78 -2.44 13.37
N ALA A 348 8.89 -1.87 12.17
CA ALA A 348 7.89 -0.91 11.67
C ALA A 348 6.56 -1.61 11.28
N ILE A 349 6.56 -2.91 10.95
CA ILE A 349 5.33 -3.66 10.59
C ILE A 349 4.27 -3.60 11.72
N PRO A 350 4.61 -3.83 13.01
CA PRO A 350 3.69 -3.57 14.12
C PRO A 350 3.14 -2.14 14.18
N HIS A 351 3.90 -1.12 13.77
CA HIS A 351 3.41 0.25 13.77
C HIS A 351 2.36 0.47 12.68
N GLU A 352 2.59 -0.02 11.45
CA GLU A 352 1.59 0.04 10.37
C GLU A 352 0.29 -0.68 10.74
N VAL A 353 0.41 -1.85 11.38
CA VAL A 353 -0.75 -2.54 11.95
C VAL A 353 -1.42 -1.70 13.03
N GLY A 354 -0.65 -0.92 13.80
CA GLY A 354 -1.16 0.07 14.75
C GLY A 354 -2.02 1.15 14.11
N HIS A 355 -1.66 1.70 12.95
CA HIS A 355 -2.52 2.61 12.18
C HIS A 355 -3.84 1.95 11.78
N TYR A 356 -3.78 0.72 11.25
CA TYR A 356 -4.98 -0.01 10.88
C TYR A 356 -5.91 -0.26 12.09
N VAL A 357 -5.35 -0.68 13.23
CA VAL A 357 -6.11 -0.91 14.46
C VAL A 357 -6.63 0.39 15.06
N TYR A 358 -5.94 1.52 14.90
CA TYR A 358 -6.46 2.83 15.29
C TYR A 358 -7.75 3.14 14.51
N GLN A 359 -7.67 3.15 13.18
CA GLN A 359 -8.77 3.60 12.34
C GLN A 359 -9.98 2.65 12.36
N HIS A 360 -9.75 1.34 12.35
CA HIS A 360 -10.80 0.33 12.20
C HIS A 360 -11.20 -0.35 13.52
N GLY A 361 -10.34 -0.33 14.54
CA GLY A 361 -10.58 -1.03 15.81
C GLY A 361 -11.71 -0.41 16.64
N LYS A 362 -12.68 -1.25 17.02
CA LYS A 362 -13.82 -0.94 17.89
C LYS A 362 -13.64 -1.59 19.26
N LEU A 363 -13.89 -0.80 20.31
CA LEU A 363 -13.93 -1.26 21.69
C LEU A 363 -15.28 -1.94 22.02
N GLU A 364 -15.37 -2.66 23.14
CA GLU A 364 -16.61 -3.32 23.63
C GLU A 364 -17.85 -2.39 23.70
N ASN A 365 -17.62 -1.07 23.86
CA ASN A 365 -18.68 -0.05 23.91
C ASN A 365 -19.04 0.52 22.52
N GLY A 366 -18.56 -0.10 21.44
CA GLY A 366 -18.76 0.29 20.05
C GLY A 366 -17.87 1.43 19.54
N LYS A 367 -17.08 2.08 20.41
CA LYS A 367 -16.29 3.26 20.02
C LYS A 367 -15.01 2.91 19.28
N THR A 368 -14.64 3.74 18.31
CA THR A 368 -13.34 3.67 17.63
C THR A 368 -12.24 4.45 18.37
N PHE A 369 -10.97 4.20 18.07
CA PHE A 369 -9.88 5.00 18.65
C PHE A 369 -9.85 6.48 18.19
N PRO A 370 -10.21 6.84 16.94
CA PRO A 370 -10.50 8.22 16.53
C PRO A 370 -11.59 8.93 17.35
N GLU A 371 -12.59 8.20 17.87
CA GLU A 371 -13.58 8.76 18.80
C GLU A 371 -13.02 8.90 20.22
N VAL A 372 -12.16 7.97 20.66
CA VAL A 372 -11.43 8.08 21.95
C VAL A 372 -10.47 9.27 21.93
N SER A 373 -9.80 9.55 20.81
CA SER A 373 -8.84 10.65 20.71
C SER A 373 -9.49 12.03 20.85
N GLN A 374 -10.78 12.19 20.50
CA GLN A 374 -11.52 13.47 20.61
C GLN A 374 -11.45 14.12 22.01
N LYS A 375 -11.33 13.32 23.08
CA LYS A 375 -11.19 13.85 24.45
C LYS A 375 -9.87 14.59 24.70
N PHE A 376 -8.92 14.49 23.77
CA PHE A 376 -7.64 15.20 23.79
C PHE A 376 -7.60 16.38 22.82
N LYS A 377 -8.72 16.81 22.23
CA LYS A 377 -8.78 17.89 21.22
C LYS A 377 -8.17 19.23 21.68
N ASP A 378 -8.19 19.52 22.98
CA ASP A 378 -7.56 20.71 23.58
C ASP A 378 -6.06 20.53 23.90
N ASN A 379 -5.49 19.35 23.66
CA ASN A 379 -4.07 19.07 23.82
C ASN A 379 -3.30 19.59 22.60
N PRO A 380 -2.19 20.35 22.76
CA PRO A 380 -1.39 20.83 21.64
C PRO A 380 -0.80 19.72 20.76
N TYR A 381 -0.79 18.46 21.23
CA TYR A 381 -0.33 17.29 20.46
C TYR A 381 -1.50 16.38 20.03
N TYR A 382 -2.72 16.91 19.93
CA TYR A 382 -3.90 16.14 19.49
C TYR A 382 -3.70 15.48 18.12
N GLN A 383 -3.11 16.18 17.16
CA GLN A 383 -2.85 15.65 15.81
C GLN A 383 -1.94 14.40 15.82
N TRP A 384 -1.05 14.27 16.81
CA TRP A 384 -0.18 13.11 16.98
C TRP A 384 -0.88 11.88 17.58
N CYS A 385 -2.20 11.91 17.87
CA CYS A 385 -2.88 10.80 18.55
C CYS A 385 -2.77 9.47 17.79
N GLU A 386 -2.80 9.51 16.45
CA GLU A 386 -2.68 8.31 15.60
C GLU A 386 -1.26 7.73 15.63
N GLU A 387 -0.23 8.53 15.37
CA GLU A 387 1.18 8.13 15.52
C GLU A 387 1.52 7.62 16.91
N ILE A 388 1.04 8.31 17.97
CA ILE A 388 1.25 7.89 19.37
C ILE A 388 0.56 6.56 19.65
N PHE A 389 -0.60 6.31 19.05
CA PHE A 389 -1.28 5.02 19.15
C PHE A 389 -0.50 3.92 18.43
N ALA A 390 -0.04 4.18 17.21
CA ALA A 390 0.70 3.21 16.41
C ALA A 390 2.09 2.90 17.01
N ASP A 391 2.80 3.90 17.55
CA ASP A 391 4.05 3.72 18.32
C ASP A 391 3.80 2.89 19.60
N LEU A 392 2.69 3.16 20.30
CA LEU A 392 2.26 2.37 21.47
C LEU A 392 1.94 0.93 21.09
N TYR A 393 1.22 0.71 20.01
CA TYR A 393 0.89 -0.62 19.50
C TYR A 393 2.15 -1.40 19.15
N GLY A 394 3.10 -0.76 18.46
CA GLY A 394 4.43 -1.31 18.20
C GLY A 394 5.14 -1.75 19.48
N CYS A 395 5.23 -0.88 20.49
CA CYS A 395 5.81 -1.24 21.78
C CYS A 395 5.04 -2.33 22.57
N ILE A 396 3.74 -2.47 22.38
CA ILE A 396 2.95 -3.56 22.99
C ILE A 396 3.34 -4.92 22.38
N VAL A 397 3.48 -4.97 21.04
CA VAL A 397 3.77 -6.19 20.27
C VAL A 397 5.26 -6.55 20.31
N ALA A 398 6.14 -5.60 20.04
CA ALA A 398 7.59 -5.84 19.88
C ALA A 398 8.44 -5.41 21.08
N GLY A 399 7.85 -4.71 22.07
CA GLY A 399 8.59 -4.25 23.25
C GLY A 399 9.72 -3.27 22.89
N PRO A 400 10.91 -3.40 23.50
CA PRO A 400 12.05 -2.54 23.20
C PRO A 400 12.58 -2.63 21.77
N LEU A 401 12.24 -3.70 21.02
CA LEU A 401 12.66 -3.86 19.62
C LEU A 401 12.13 -2.74 18.71
N SER A 402 10.90 -2.25 18.94
CA SER A 402 10.39 -1.06 18.22
C SER A 402 11.23 0.19 18.47
N VAL A 403 11.80 0.35 19.67
CA VAL A 403 12.62 1.52 20.00
C VAL A 403 14.00 1.41 19.37
N PHE A 404 14.61 0.21 19.39
CA PHE A 404 15.85 -0.04 18.65
C PHE A 404 15.65 0.11 17.13
N SER A 405 14.50 -0.28 16.59
CA SER A 405 14.13 -0.03 15.19
C SER A 405 14.04 1.45 14.86
N MET A 406 13.31 2.23 15.66
CA MET A 406 13.21 3.67 15.45
C MET A 406 14.61 4.32 15.55
N GLN A 407 15.42 3.96 16.55
CA GLN A 407 16.79 4.48 16.66
C GLN A 407 17.67 4.08 15.47
N ALA A 408 17.61 2.83 15.01
CA ALA A 408 18.34 2.35 13.83
C ALA A 408 17.99 3.20 12.61
N PHE A 409 16.69 3.28 12.30
CA PHE A 409 16.14 4.05 11.18
C PHE A 409 16.54 5.53 11.23
N LEU A 410 16.36 6.19 12.38
CA LEU A 410 16.76 7.60 12.53
C LEU A 410 18.28 7.80 12.35
N THR A 411 19.11 6.77 12.59
CA THR A 411 20.56 6.83 12.37
C THR A 411 21.03 6.42 10.97
N SER A 412 20.19 5.76 10.16
CA SER A 412 20.49 5.47 8.74
C SER A 412 20.09 6.65 7.84
N GLY A 413 19.07 7.42 8.23
CA GLY A 413 18.61 8.61 7.52
C GLY A 413 19.54 9.84 7.57
N ASP A 414 19.15 10.87 6.82
CA ASP A 414 19.82 12.18 6.82
C ASP A 414 19.57 12.93 8.14
N LYS A 415 20.66 13.40 8.76
CA LYS A 415 20.65 14.16 10.02
C LYS A 415 19.80 15.43 9.97
N GLU A 416 19.65 16.04 8.79
CA GLU A 416 18.76 17.19 8.63
C GLU A 416 17.27 16.82 8.71
N ARG A 417 16.89 15.57 8.39
CA ARG A 417 15.50 15.12 8.53
C ARG A 417 15.11 14.93 10.00
N ALA A 418 16.07 14.58 10.86
CA ALA A 418 15.81 14.27 12.27
C ALA A 418 15.11 15.41 13.05
N TRP A 419 15.26 16.67 12.62
CA TRP A 419 14.65 17.84 13.26
C TRP A 419 13.54 18.53 12.45
N ARG A 420 13.25 18.09 11.22
CA ARG A 420 12.17 18.68 10.41
C ARG A 420 10.83 18.30 11.02
N ASP A 421 10.00 19.31 11.24
CA ASP A 421 8.61 19.18 11.69
C ASP A 421 7.71 19.35 10.46
N ASP A 422 6.98 18.30 10.11
CA ASP A 422 5.95 18.34 9.06
C ASP A 422 4.61 18.89 9.58
N ASN A 423 4.49 19.10 10.90
CA ASN A 423 3.28 19.45 11.65
C ASN A 423 2.21 18.35 11.71
N GLU A 424 2.49 17.14 11.20
CA GLU A 424 1.55 16.02 11.19
C GLU A 424 2.00 14.94 12.19
N HIS A 425 3.31 14.69 12.31
CA HIS A 425 3.88 13.60 13.10
C HIS A 425 4.76 14.10 14.26
N PRO A 426 5.03 13.27 15.29
CA PRO A 426 6.03 13.58 16.30
C PRO A 426 7.40 13.80 15.67
N THR A 427 8.00 14.99 15.87
CA THR A 427 9.30 15.35 15.30
C THR A 427 10.32 14.21 15.52
N PRO A 428 11.06 13.72 14.50
CA PRO A 428 11.75 12.43 14.61
C PRO A 428 12.73 12.33 15.79
N ILE A 429 13.44 13.42 16.11
CA ILE A 429 14.33 13.54 17.29
C ILE A 429 13.64 13.26 18.64
N LEU A 430 12.35 13.55 18.77
CA LEU A 430 11.54 13.27 19.95
C LEU A 430 11.06 11.82 20.01
N ARG A 431 10.80 11.18 18.86
CA ARG A 431 10.08 9.90 18.76
C ARG A 431 10.75 8.77 19.56
N SER A 432 12.07 8.68 19.54
CA SER A 432 12.86 7.77 20.41
C SER A 432 12.58 7.95 21.91
N TYR A 433 12.51 9.19 22.42
CA TYR A 433 12.18 9.48 23.82
C TYR A 433 10.69 9.22 24.15
N ILE A 434 9.80 9.38 23.18
CA ILE A 434 8.37 9.06 23.29
C ILE A 434 8.20 7.54 23.44
N LEU A 435 8.86 6.75 22.60
CA LEU A 435 8.89 5.29 22.68
C LEU A 435 9.48 4.77 24.00
N SER A 436 10.59 5.36 24.49
CA SER A 436 11.10 5.07 25.84
C SER A 436 10.09 5.39 26.95
N GLU A 437 9.27 6.43 26.79
CA GLU A 437 8.21 6.78 27.75
C GLU A 437 7.02 5.80 27.65
N ILE A 438 6.64 5.39 26.44
CA ILE A 438 5.61 4.38 26.18
C ILE A 438 5.94 3.09 26.95
N LEU A 439 7.17 2.57 26.84
CA LEU A 439 7.60 1.39 27.59
C LEU A 439 7.50 1.55 29.12
N ARG A 440 7.75 2.77 29.65
CA ARG A 440 7.57 3.08 31.08
C ARG A 440 6.10 3.09 31.47
N ILE A 441 5.23 3.65 30.63
CA ILE A 441 3.78 3.70 30.86
C ILE A 441 3.17 2.31 30.78
N LEU A 442 3.58 1.47 29.82
CA LEU A 442 3.18 0.06 29.73
C LEU A 442 3.49 -0.69 31.02
N ARG A 443 4.73 -0.57 31.53
CA ARG A 443 5.10 -1.12 32.85
C ARG A 443 4.24 -0.56 33.99
N ASP A 444 4.00 0.75 34.02
CA ASP A 444 3.25 1.41 35.11
C ASP A 444 1.74 1.04 35.09
N VAL A 445 1.17 0.72 33.92
CA VAL A 445 -0.21 0.25 33.74
C VAL A 445 -0.32 -1.25 34.02
N ASP A 446 0.52 -2.07 33.38
CA ASP A 446 0.43 -3.54 33.44
C ASP A 446 0.92 -4.14 34.77
N LYS A 447 1.66 -3.36 35.59
CA LYS A 447 1.89 -3.65 37.03
C LYS A 447 0.60 -3.77 37.87
N LYS A 448 -0.53 -3.27 37.36
CA LYS A 448 -1.86 -3.45 37.98
C LYS A 448 -2.59 -4.71 37.48
N GLY A 449 -2.00 -5.42 36.51
CA GLY A 449 -2.57 -6.58 35.83
C GLY A 449 -1.57 -7.74 35.79
N ALA A 450 -1.13 -8.12 34.60
CA ALA A 450 -0.38 -9.36 34.37
C ALA A 450 1.14 -9.26 34.59
N ASN A 451 1.69 -8.05 34.72
CA ASN A 451 3.14 -7.79 34.89
C ASN A 451 4.02 -8.48 33.83
N ARG A 452 3.57 -8.42 32.56
CA ARG A 452 4.28 -8.81 31.32
C ARG A 452 5.35 -7.80 30.93
N TYR A 453 5.13 -6.52 31.20
CA TYR A 453 6.03 -5.44 30.79
C TYR A 453 6.87 -4.94 31.96
N ASP A 454 8.14 -5.34 32.02
CA ASP A 454 9.15 -4.70 32.87
C ASP A 454 10.39 -4.35 32.06
N PHE A 455 10.67 -3.05 31.96
CA PHE A 455 11.67 -2.43 31.06
C PHE A 455 12.46 -1.32 31.78
N ALA A 456 12.70 -1.49 33.08
CA ALA A 456 13.28 -0.46 33.93
C ALA A 456 14.72 -0.06 33.53
N THR A 457 15.53 -1.01 33.07
CA THR A 457 16.93 -0.78 32.67
C THR A 457 17.02 -0.35 31.21
N VAL A 458 16.36 -1.06 30.29
CA VAL A 458 16.43 -0.80 28.85
C VAL A 458 15.92 0.61 28.50
N THR A 459 14.83 1.09 29.12
CA THR A 459 14.35 2.46 28.87
C THR A 459 15.33 3.54 29.31
N ARG A 460 16.18 3.29 30.32
CA ARG A 460 17.29 4.19 30.65
C ARG A 460 18.35 4.13 29.55
N ASN A 461 18.80 2.93 29.21
CA ASN A 461 19.87 2.73 28.23
C ASN A 461 19.50 3.28 26.83
N LEU A 462 18.22 3.22 26.46
CA LEU A 462 17.66 3.80 25.23
C LEU A 462 17.73 5.34 25.24
N ASP A 463 17.36 5.99 26.35
CA ASP A 463 17.45 7.45 26.48
C ASP A 463 18.92 7.93 26.52
N GLU A 464 19.80 7.20 27.21
CA GLU A 464 21.24 7.49 27.28
C GLU A 464 21.89 7.35 25.90
N GLY A 465 21.71 6.20 25.23
CA GLY A 465 22.27 5.94 23.90
C GLY A 465 21.76 6.90 22.82
N TRP A 466 20.47 7.27 22.87
CA TRP A 466 19.94 8.28 21.95
C TRP A 466 20.51 9.68 22.24
N THR A 467 20.69 10.04 23.51
CA THR A 467 21.36 11.29 23.89
C THR A 467 22.80 11.33 23.40
N GLU A 468 23.55 10.24 23.53
CA GLU A 468 24.94 10.13 23.03
C GLU A 468 25.03 10.25 21.50
N ILE A 469 24.09 9.66 20.76
CA ILE A 469 23.99 9.80 19.30
C ILE A 469 23.75 11.27 18.91
N LEU A 470 22.83 11.96 19.58
CA LEU A 470 22.52 13.36 19.33
C LEU A 470 23.68 14.30 19.71
N GLU A 471 24.37 14.06 20.83
CA GLU A 471 25.61 14.78 21.17
C GLU A 471 26.68 14.58 20.08
N GLY A 472 26.81 13.35 19.55
CA GLY A 472 27.68 13.02 18.41
C GLY A 472 27.26 13.64 17.07
N TRP A 473 26.04 14.19 16.98
CA TRP A 473 25.57 14.98 15.84
C TRP A 473 25.62 16.50 16.07
N GLY A 474 26.09 16.95 17.23
CA GLY A 474 26.24 18.37 17.57
C GLY A 474 25.03 19.00 18.28
N TYR A 475 24.04 18.21 18.70
CA TYR A 475 22.93 18.70 19.51
C TYR A 475 23.36 18.81 20.98
N GLU A 476 23.13 19.94 21.63
CA GLU A 476 23.52 20.13 23.04
C GLU A 476 22.37 19.81 24.00
N ARG A 477 22.59 18.96 25.01
CA ARG A 477 21.62 18.79 26.11
C ARG A 477 21.70 19.91 27.13
N ILE A 478 20.53 20.33 27.62
CA ILE A 478 20.40 21.27 28.72
C ILE A 478 19.86 20.53 29.95
N GLU A 479 20.56 20.70 31.08
CA GLU A 479 20.42 19.98 32.37
C GLU A 479 20.95 18.52 32.33
N LYS A 480 21.96 18.21 33.16
CA LYS A 480 22.69 16.92 33.15
C LYS A 480 22.19 15.87 34.15
N ASP A 481 21.30 16.23 35.07
CA ASP A 481 20.94 15.40 36.24
C ASP A 481 19.93 14.28 35.92
N LYS A 482 19.64 14.03 34.63
CA LYS A 482 18.72 13.01 34.14
C LYS A 482 19.31 12.32 32.90
N ASN A 483 19.02 11.03 32.79
CA ASN A 483 19.43 10.16 31.67
C ASN A 483 18.78 10.56 30.33
N ARG A 484 17.62 11.23 30.41
CA ARG A 484 16.95 11.92 29.30
C ARG A 484 17.11 13.43 29.48
N PRO A 485 17.52 14.19 28.46
CA PRO A 485 17.66 15.65 28.55
C PRO A 485 16.31 16.33 28.82
N THR A 486 16.29 17.38 29.65
CA THR A 486 15.08 18.21 29.80
C THR A 486 14.81 18.99 28.52
N ARG A 487 15.87 19.49 27.86
CA ARG A 487 15.80 20.21 26.58
C ARG A 487 17.01 19.89 25.71
N ILE A 488 16.83 20.04 24.40
CA ILE A 488 17.84 19.85 23.37
C ILE A 488 17.99 21.15 22.59
N TYR A 489 19.23 21.57 22.34
CA TYR A 489 19.57 22.72 21.51
C TYR A 489 19.93 22.25 20.09
N LEU A 490 19.32 22.88 19.08
CA LEU A 490 19.54 22.56 17.67
C LEU A 490 20.87 23.18 17.18
N PRO A 491 21.68 22.47 16.36
CA PRO A 491 22.95 22.94 15.83
C PRO A 491 22.84 24.02 14.72
N ASP A 492 21.66 24.60 14.49
CA ASP A 492 21.41 25.60 13.45
C ASP A 492 21.71 27.04 13.93
N ASP A 493 22.83 27.61 13.48
CA ASP A 493 23.21 28.99 13.80
C ASP A 493 22.43 30.08 13.03
N SER A 494 21.49 29.72 12.15
CA SER A 494 20.68 30.67 11.39
C SER A 494 19.37 31.10 12.09
N THR A 495 18.84 30.29 13.01
CA THR A 495 17.59 30.57 13.75
C THR A 495 17.83 31.29 15.09
N LYS A 496 16.80 31.96 15.62
CA LYS A 496 16.93 32.70 16.89
C LYS A 496 17.04 31.73 18.06
N HIS A 497 17.78 32.10 19.11
CA HIS A 497 18.06 31.25 20.28
C HIS A 497 16.84 30.54 20.92
N LEU A 498 15.63 31.09 20.83
CA LEU A 498 14.41 30.45 21.37
C LEU A 498 13.77 29.43 20.41
N GLU A 499 13.96 29.59 19.10
CA GLU A 499 13.49 28.68 18.05
C GLU A 499 14.37 27.41 18.00
N ARG A 500 15.61 27.50 18.52
CA ARG A 500 16.59 26.39 18.61
C ARG A 500 16.36 25.41 19.78
N ILE A 501 15.31 25.54 20.59
CA ILE A 501 15.15 24.76 21.84
C ILE A 501 13.94 23.81 21.75
N ILE A 502 14.22 22.51 21.69
CA ILE A 502 13.21 21.46 21.85
C ILE A 502 13.06 21.13 23.34
N ASN A 503 11.85 21.26 23.88
CA ASN A 503 11.56 20.99 25.30
C ASN A 503 10.95 19.59 25.50
N VAL A 504 11.83 18.59 25.59
CA VAL A 504 11.50 17.17 25.71
C VAL A 504 10.58 16.89 26.91
N ASP A 505 10.90 17.42 28.10
CA ASP A 505 10.12 17.16 29.32
C ASP A 505 8.69 17.74 29.21
N ARG A 506 8.51 18.89 28.55
CA ARG A 506 7.18 19.46 28.26
C ARG A 506 6.37 18.59 27.31
N VAL A 507 6.97 18.12 26.21
CA VAL A 507 6.31 17.23 25.24
C VAL A 507 5.85 15.96 25.95
N ILE A 508 6.79 15.25 26.60
CA ILE A 508 6.54 13.99 27.30
C ILE A 508 5.43 14.14 28.34
N LYS A 509 5.44 15.22 29.14
CA LYS A 509 4.40 15.49 30.14
C LYS A 509 3.02 15.72 29.50
N ALA A 510 2.95 16.32 28.32
CA ALA A 510 1.69 16.62 27.63
C ALA A 510 1.10 15.40 26.92
N ILE A 511 1.92 14.49 26.37
CA ILE A 511 1.46 13.28 25.68
C ILE A 511 1.24 12.08 26.62
N ARG A 512 1.86 12.06 27.81
CA ARG A 512 1.72 10.95 28.77
C ARG A 512 0.25 10.57 29.10
N PRO A 513 -0.71 11.51 29.23
CA PRO A 513 -2.13 11.18 29.37
C PRO A 513 -2.75 10.50 28.13
N ILE A 514 -2.26 10.82 26.92
CA ILE A 514 -2.70 10.20 25.65
C ILE A 514 -2.26 8.74 25.62
N ILE A 515 -0.96 8.50 25.79
CA ILE A 515 -0.36 7.17 25.84
C ILE A 515 -1.04 6.30 26.91
N ALA A 516 -1.23 6.85 28.12
CA ALA A 516 -1.82 6.12 29.23
C ALA A 516 -3.26 5.67 28.95
N GLU A 517 -4.07 6.45 28.25
CA GLU A 517 -5.44 6.02 27.90
C GLU A 517 -5.42 4.88 26.89
N PHE A 518 -4.72 5.05 25.77
CA PHE A 518 -4.67 4.02 24.74
C PHE A 518 -4.06 2.72 25.29
N ALA A 519 -3.06 2.82 26.18
CA ALA A 519 -2.50 1.67 26.89
C ALA A 519 -3.52 0.98 27.79
N ASN A 520 -4.37 1.73 28.52
CA ASN A 520 -5.45 1.14 29.31
C ASN A 520 -6.46 0.39 28.41
N HIS A 521 -6.86 0.97 27.27
CA HIS A 521 -7.80 0.33 26.35
C HIS A 521 -7.25 -0.94 25.71
N LEU A 522 -6.04 -0.88 25.14
CA LEU A 522 -5.40 -2.04 24.52
C LEU A 522 -5.10 -3.14 25.55
N LEU A 523 -4.56 -2.81 26.73
CA LEU A 523 -4.29 -3.83 27.74
C LEU A 523 -5.56 -4.41 28.37
N ALA A 524 -6.67 -3.67 28.41
CA ALA A 524 -7.98 -4.21 28.79
C ALA A 524 -8.50 -5.21 27.75
N ALA A 525 -8.50 -4.83 26.47
CA ALA A 525 -8.91 -5.69 25.35
C ALA A 525 -8.08 -7.00 25.29
N ALA A 526 -6.76 -6.89 25.40
CA ALA A 526 -5.86 -8.05 25.44
C ALA A 526 -6.14 -9.00 26.63
N ASN A 527 -6.66 -8.47 27.75
CA ASN A 527 -7.00 -9.27 28.93
C ASN A 527 -8.42 -9.86 28.86
N PHE A 528 -9.36 -9.23 28.15
CA PHE A 528 -10.74 -9.73 27.96
C PHE A 528 -10.72 -11.13 27.32
N ASN A 529 -9.91 -11.33 26.29
CA ASN A 529 -9.69 -12.63 25.61
C ASN A 529 -9.15 -13.74 26.53
N GLN A 530 -8.63 -13.43 27.72
CA GLN A 530 -8.17 -14.44 28.69
C GLN A 530 -9.28 -14.90 29.63
N GLN A 531 -10.35 -14.12 29.79
CA GLN A 531 -11.41 -14.39 30.77
C GLN A 531 -12.60 -15.15 30.19
N SER A 532 -12.82 -15.08 28.87
CA SER A 532 -13.83 -15.82 28.10
C SER A 532 -13.50 -17.32 27.93
N ALA A 533 -12.99 -17.96 29.00
CA ALA A 533 -12.41 -19.31 29.05
C ALA A 533 -13.40 -20.49 28.88
N GLY A 534 -14.50 -20.28 28.15
CA GLY A 534 -15.51 -21.29 27.82
C GLY A 534 -15.48 -21.77 26.36
N SER A 535 -14.86 -21.03 25.43
CA SER A 535 -14.67 -21.45 24.04
C SER A 535 -13.39 -22.30 23.87
N SER A 536 -13.45 -23.29 22.98
CA SER A 536 -12.33 -24.20 22.70
C SER A 536 -11.18 -23.57 21.91
N GLU A 537 -11.39 -22.39 21.32
CA GLU A 537 -10.42 -21.67 20.51
C GLU A 537 -9.78 -20.54 21.31
N LYS A 538 -8.71 -20.87 22.03
CA LYS A 538 -7.82 -19.86 22.62
C LYS A 538 -7.06 -19.13 21.51
N ARG A 539 -7.59 -17.99 21.03
CA ARG A 539 -6.78 -17.06 20.24
C ARG A 539 -5.55 -16.63 21.06
N PRO A 540 -4.31 -16.70 20.55
CA PRO A 540 -3.13 -16.42 21.36
C PRO A 540 -3.04 -14.92 21.72
N THR A 541 -3.31 -14.57 22.98
CA THR A 541 -3.04 -13.21 23.51
C THR A 541 -1.55 -12.96 23.79
N ASP A 542 -0.67 -13.85 23.32
CA ASP A 542 0.68 -14.03 23.88
C ASP A 542 1.77 -13.45 22.97
N ILE A 543 1.73 -12.13 22.77
CA ILE A 543 2.79 -11.40 22.07
C ILE A 543 3.16 -10.17 22.91
N PRO A 544 4.24 -10.31 23.68
CA PRO A 544 5.41 -9.50 23.39
C PRO A 544 6.49 -10.37 22.74
N TRP A 545 7.02 -9.98 21.59
CA TRP A 545 8.22 -10.62 21.02
C TRP A 545 9.40 -10.51 21.99
N SER A 546 9.50 -9.36 22.66
CA SER A 546 10.47 -9.10 23.72
C SER A 546 9.78 -8.96 25.08
N LYS A 547 9.77 -10.05 25.86
CA LYS A 547 9.03 -10.14 27.15
C LYS A 547 9.82 -9.64 28.38
N GLY A 548 10.98 -9.00 28.23
CA GLY A 548 11.80 -8.64 29.38
C GLY A 548 12.93 -7.63 29.17
N ASP A 549 13.47 -7.20 30.31
CA ASP A 549 14.57 -6.24 30.43
C ASP A 549 15.94 -6.93 30.24
N TYR A 550 16.31 -7.21 28.99
CA TYR A 550 17.65 -7.74 28.71
C TYR A 550 18.72 -6.74 29.12
N LYS A 551 19.78 -7.25 29.77
CA LYS A 551 20.84 -6.40 30.32
C LYS A 551 21.84 -5.95 29.25
N VAL A 552 21.83 -6.56 28.07
CA VAL A 552 22.82 -6.34 27.01
C VAL A 552 22.12 -6.22 25.65
N SER A 553 22.45 -5.18 24.88
CA SER A 553 21.92 -4.94 23.52
C SER A 553 22.10 -6.12 22.55
N LYS A 554 23.14 -6.93 22.75
CA LYS A 554 23.40 -8.17 21.99
C LYS A 554 22.28 -9.21 22.11
N GLU A 555 21.47 -9.18 23.16
CA GLU A 555 20.36 -10.12 23.37
C GLU A 555 19.18 -9.73 22.46
N TYR A 556 18.80 -8.45 22.42
CA TYR A 556 17.84 -7.90 21.46
C TYR A 556 18.26 -8.13 19.99
N ALA A 557 19.55 -7.98 19.67
CA ALA A 557 20.05 -8.23 18.31
C ALA A 557 19.91 -9.71 17.87
N ARG A 558 20.11 -10.66 18.80
CA ARG A 558 19.87 -12.10 18.54
C ARG A 558 18.39 -12.40 18.37
N GLU A 559 17.54 -11.75 19.15
CA GLU A 559 16.08 -11.87 19.03
C GLU A 559 15.61 -11.38 17.65
N MET A 560 16.10 -10.23 17.19
CA MET A 560 15.86 -9.74 15.83
C MET A 560 16.37 -10.69 14.75
N ALA A 561 17.59 -11.21 14.87
CA ALA A 561 18.13 -12.17 13.91
C ALA A 561 17.30 -13.47 13.86
N ALA A 562 16.75 -13.92 15.00
CA ALA A 562 15.85 -15.06 15.05
C ALA A 562 14.46 -14.78 14.44
N LEU A 563 13.93 -13.56 14.62
CA LEU A 563 12.67 -13.10 14.01
C LEU A 563 12.78 -12.92 12.50
N ALA A 564 13.91 -12.40 12.00
CA ALA A 564 14.16 -12.20 10.57
C ALA A 564 14.59 -13.50 9.86
N GLY A 565 15.35 -14.36 10.54
CA GLY A 565 16.02 -15.50 9.94
C GLY A 565 15.10 -16.68 9.55
N GLY A 566 15.72 -17.69 8.93
CA GLY A 566 15.03 -18.87 8.38
C GLY A 566 14.18 -19.68 9.38
N SER A 567 14.33 -19.47 10.70
CA SER A 567 13.41 -19.98 11.72
C SER A 567 11.97 -19.52 11.49
N THR A 568 11.75 -18.20 11.31
CA THR A 568 10.42 -17.63 11.08
C THR A 568 9.88 -18.04 9.71
N ALA A 569 10.74 -18.10 8.69
CA ALA A 569 10.36 -18.57 7.35
C ALA A 569 9.80 -20.01 7.38
N ARG A 570 10.32 -20.87 8.26
CA ARG A 570 9.88 -22.28 8.44
C ARG A 570 8.75 -22.48 9.46
N GLU A 571 8.54 -21.53 10.36
CA GLU A 571 7.54 -21.66 11.42
C GLU A 571 6.12 -21.73 10.82
N PRO A 572 5.36 -22.81 11.00
CA PRO A 572 4.03 -22.94 10.42
C PRO A 572 3.06 -21.95 11.08
N ILE A 573 2.46 -21.06 10.27
CA ILE A 573 1.42 -20.12 10.74
C ILE A 573 0.07 -20.48 10.13
N SER A 574 -0.96 -20.51 10.97
CA SER A 574 -2.35 -20.62 10.48
C SER A 574 -2.72 -19.36 9.72
N LEU A 575 -3.04 -19.52 8.45
CA LEU A 575 -3.49 -18.48 7.54
C LEU A 575 -4.77 -18.97 6.86
N GLU A 576 -5.81 -18.14 6.93
CA GLU A 576 -7.04 -18.34 6.17
C GLU A 576 -6.87 -17.93 4.71
N VAL A 577 -7.65 -18.56 3.82
CA VAL A 577 -7.67 -18.29 2.39
C VAL A 577 -9.06 -17.79 2.00
N LEU A 578 -9.17 -16.50 1.71
CA LEU A 578 -10.45 -15.77 1.60
C LEU A 578 -11.14 -15.90 0.22
N LEU A 579 -10.99 -17.06 -0.41
CA LEU A 579 -11.52 -17.37 -1.75
C LEU A 579 -13.05 -17.18 -1.83
N ASN A 580 -13.77 -17.57 -0.78
CA ASN A 580 -15.23 -17.66 -0.76
C ASN A 580 -15.97 -16.35 -0.43
N THR A 581 -15.30 -15.20 -0.53
CA THR A 581 -15.89 -13.91 -0.18
C THR A 581 -16.86 -13.46 -1.29
N LYS A 582 -18.13 -13.90 -1.22
CA LYS A 582 -19.21 -13.12 -1.83
C LYS A 582 -19.11 -11.71 -1.26
N MET A 583 -19.06 -10.70 -2.13
CA MET A 583 -19.26 -9.33 -1.64
C MET A 583 -20.62 -9.33 -0.94
N GLY A 584 -20.66 -8.93 0.32
CA GLY A 584 -21.93 -8.75 1.01
C GLY A 584 -22.71 -7.69 0.25
N GLU A 585 -23.82 -8.08 -0.39
CA GLU A 585 -24.72 -7.13 -1.06
C GLU A 585 -25.35 -6.16 -0.04
N ASP A 586 -25.34 -6.51 1.25
CA ASP A 586 -26.10 -5.85 2.32
C ASP A 586 -25.35 -4.78 3.13
N ASP A 587 -24.03 -4.89 3.36
CA ASP A 587 -23.38 -4.18 4.49
C ASP A 587 -22.96 -2.72 4.26
N VAL A 588 -23.12 -2.18 3.04
CA VAL A 588 -23.06 -0.72 2.84
C VAL A 588 -24.26 -0.19 2.06
N ALA A 589 -25.45 -0.62 2.51
CA ALA A 589 -26.70 0.13 2.35
C ALA A 589 -26.70 1.45 3.16
N HIS A 590 -25.62 2.23 3.08
CA HIS A 590 -25.69 3.65 3.42
C HIS A 590 -26.62 4.34 2.42
N ASP A 591 -27.74 4.82 2.96
CA ASP A 591 -28.84 5.58 2.34
C ASP A 591 -28.39 6.97 1.81
N ALA A 592 -27.15 7.08 1.34
CA ALA A 592 -26.64 8.19 0.58
C ALA A 592 -27.35 8.19 -0.79
N ALA A 593 -28.47 8.93 -0.85
CA ALA A 593 -29.23 9.13 -2.08
C ALA A 593 -28.36 9.72 -3.22
N ASP A 594 -27.28 10.43 -2.86
CA ASP A 594 -26.29 11.01 -3.77
C ASP A 594 -25.13 10.03 -4.07
N ALA A 595 -24.91 9.77 -5.36
CA ALA A 595 -23.79 8.96 -5.84
C ALA A 595 -22.44 9.69 -5.74
N GLU A 596 -22.42 11.02 -5.74
CA GLU A 596 -21.19 11.82 -5.73
C GLU A 596 -20.55 11.85 -4.35
N ALA A 597 -21.34 12.13 -3.31
CA ALA A 597 -20.92 11.96 -1.91
C ALA A 597 -20.37 10.54 -1.65
N ARG A 598 -20.97 9.50 -2.25
CA ARG A 598 -20.50 8.12 -2.12
C ARG A 598 -19.16 7.88 -2.82
N LEU A 599 -18.96 8.42 -4.02
CA LEU A 599 -17.67 8.35 -4.74
C LEU A 599 -16.58 9.17 -4.05
N GLN A 600 -16.90 10.34 -3.50
CA GLN A 600 -15.98 11.14 -2.69
C GLN A 600 -15.59 10.39 -1.41
N TRP A 601 -16.55 9.82 -0.68
CA TRP A 601 -16.27 9.02 0.52
C TRP A 601 -15.34 7.84 0.24
N TYR A 602 -15.52 7.14 -0.88
CA TYR A 602 -14.59 6.09 -1.30
C TYR A 602 -13.17 6.64 -1.52
N LEU A 603 -13.03 7.80 -2.17
CA LEU A 603 -11.74 8.47 -2.37
C LEU A 603 -11.11 8.94 -1.06
N ASP A 604 -11.91 9.46 -0.13
CA ASP A 604 -11.45 9.90 1.19
C ASP A 604 -10.88 8.72 2.01
N ILE A 605 -11.40 7.50 1.82
CA ILE A 605 -10.90 6.28 2.48
C ILE A 605 -9.69 5.66 1.77
N TRP A 606 -9.59 5.74 0.43
CA TRP A 606 -8.31 5.46 -0.24
C TRP A 606 -7.23 6.47 0.16
N GLY A 607 -7.63 7.69 0.55
CA GLY A 607 -6.73 8.79 0.87
C GLY A 607 -5.80 9.12 -0.32
N ASP A 608 -4.61 9.63 0.00
CA ASP A 608 -3.54 9.86 -0.98
C ASP A 608 -2.66 8.62 -1.21
N SER A 609 -3.13 7.42 -0.81
CA SER A 609 -2.45 6.13 -0.96
C SER A 609 -2.44 5.63 -2.41
N GLY A 610 -1.73 6.35 -3.28
CA GLY A 610 -1.35 5.85 -4.60
C GLY A 610 -0.37 4.67 -4.52
N PRO A 611 0.06 4.08 -5.65
CA PRO A 611 0.96 2.91 -5.65
C PRO A 611 2.41 3.25 -5.23
N THR A 612 2.63 4.53 -4.93
CA THR A 612 3.84 5.17 -4.40
C THR A 612 3.63 5.80 -3.01
N GLY A 613 2.46 5.65 -2.39
CA GLY A 613 2.16 6.18 -1.04
C GLY A 613 2.40 7.69 -0.90
N SER A 614 1.69 8.52 -1.69
CA SER A 614 1.97 9.95 -1.78
C SER A 614 1.18 10.82 -0.79
N SER A 615 1.23 10.51 0.51
CA SER A 615 1.03 11.55 1.53
C SER A 615 2.26 12.47 1.58
N GLY A 616 2.05 13.71 2.03
CA GLY A 616 3.05 14.79 1.99
C GLY A 616 4.15 14.68 3.05
N GLY A 617 4.73 13.52 3.26
CA GLY A 617 5.77 13.27 4.25
C GLY A 617 6.24 11.82 4.15
N THR A 618 7.55 11.59 4.26
CA THR A 618 8.06 10.21 4.41
C THR A 618 7.66 9.72 5.79
N HIS A 619 6.53 9.01 5.88
CA HIS A 619 6.23 8.19 7.04
C HIS A 619 7.24 7.05 7.09
N PHE A 620 7.88 6.90 8.25
CA PHE A 620 9.21 6.29 8.39
C PHE A 620 10.26 7.05 7.58
#